data_AF-A0A9P3F1W3-F1
#
_entry.id   AF-A0A9P3F1W3-F1
#
_cell.length_a   1.000
_cell.length_b   1.000
_cell.length_c   1.000
_cell.angle_alpha   90.00
_cell.angle_beta   90.00
_cell.angle_gamma   90.00
#
_symmetry.space_group_name_H-M   'P 1'
#
loop_
_entity.id
_entity.type
_entity.pdbx_description
1 polymer ?
#
loop_
_entity_poly.entity_id
_entity_poly.type
_entity_poly.pdbx_seq_one_letter_code
_entity_poly.pdbx_strand_id
1 'polypeptide(L)'
;MYLLAEFVKSNKLIADARGHTPSSAKAYEQIRQSVQRFETHVKTHLDTYNTIHEREAWMHKHRLLIALDLEAAINLKQWNDIPNILERASTILDDHLCSVFLDCILRSGAPAPNIAQVVKDMICIFHSSPSPSFSAGAFHQKLPRYLRCLFQMAVEAKDYSLAESVHQQAIVLARDGSADADLPFIYPSDELKWLATMAFNRAVDLYLASADEDCRRWGEIAFTLAGFVKDDGGALLRMLRQNYAKLM
;
A
#
# COMPACT_ATOMS: atom_id res chain seq x y z
N MET A 1 28.97 19.53 0.06
CA MET A 1 29.80 18.49 0.73
C MET A 1 29.05 17.82 1.89
N TYR A 2 28.36 18.58 2.76
CA TYR A 2 27.60 18.06 3.91
C TYR A 2 26.48 17.07 3.57
N LEU A 3 25.59 17.40 2.61
CA LEU A 3 24.49 16.51 2.18
C LEU A 3 24.97 15.17 1.60
N LEU A 4 26.08 15.18 0.86
CA LEU A 4 26.66 13.96 0.29
C LEU A 4 27.24 13.07 1.38
N ALA A 5 27.84 13.65 2.42
CA ALA A 5 28.35 12.90 3.57
C ALA A 5 27.22 12.19 4.33
N GLU A 6 26.09 12.86 4.58
CA GLU A 6 24.91 12.24 5.20
C GLU A 6 24.33 11.12 4.33
N PHE A 7 24.26 11.31 3.01
CA PHE A 7 23.83 10.28 2.08
C PHE A 7 24.72 9.03 2.10
N VAL A 8 26.04 9.22 1.99
CA VAL A 8 27.01 8.11 2.01
C VAL A 8 26.99 7.39 3.36
N LYS A 9 26.89 8.14 4.46
CA LYS A 9 26.80 7.60 5.81
C LYS A 9 25.57 6.70 5.98
N SER A 10 24.38 7.13 5.57
CA SER A 10 23.16 6.31 5.66
C SER A 10 23.26 5.03 4.84
N ASN A 11 23.86 5.07 3.64
CA ASN A 11 24.07 3.88 2.81
C ASN A 11 25.06 2.88 3.42
N LYS A 12 26.09 3.37 4.12
CA LYS A 12 26.98 2.47 4.87
C LYS A 12 26.26 1.84 6.06
N LEU A 13 25.54 2.64 6.83
CA LEU A 13 24.83 2.19 8.03
C LEU A 13 23.76 1.14 7.71
N ILE A 14 23.05 1.25 6.58
CA ILE A 14 22.02 0.26 6.23
C ILE A 14 22.62 -1.10 5.88
N ALA A 15 23.78 -1.12 5.20
CA ALA A 15 24.50 -2.36 4.92
C ALA A 15 24.91 -3.07 6.22
N ASP A 16 25.40 -2.30 7.21
CA ASP A 16 25.76 -2.82 8.53
C ASP A 16 24.52 -3.28 9.34
N ALA A 17 23.41 -2.54 9.25
CA ALA A 17 22.16 -2.83 9.96
C ALA A 17 21.49 -4.12 9.47
N ARG A 18 21.42 -4.32 8.15
CA ARG A 18 20.87 -5.53 7.52
C ARG A 18 21.71 -6.79 7.76
N GLY A 19 22.96 -6.64 8.23
CA GLY A 19 23.81 -7.75 8.67
C GLY A 19 23.37 -8.43 9.97
N HIS A 20 22.26 -8.01 10.60
CA HIS A 20 21.69 -8.58 11.83
C HIS A 20 22.69 -8.66 13.00
N THR A 21 23.61 -7.70 13.07
CA THR A 21 24.54 -7.58 14.19
C THR A 21 23.83 -6.98 15.42
N PRO A 22 24.31 -7.21 16.65
CA PRO A 22 23.76 -6.58 17.86
C PRO A 22 23.80 -5.04 17.85
N SER A 23 24.48 -4.42 16.88
CA SER A 23 24.52 -2.97 16.67
C SER A 23 23.46 -2.44 15.68
N SER A 24 22.57 -3.30 15.17
CA SER A 24 21.58 -2.93 14.13
C SER A 24 20.63 -1.82 14.59
N ALA A 25 20.12 -1.87 15.82
CA ALA A 25 19.22 -0.84 16.37
C ALA A 25 19.89 0.55 16.39
N LYS A 26 21.14 0.63 16.88
CA LYS A 26 21.90 1.88 16.90
C LYS A 26 22.20 2.40 15.48
N ALA A 27 22.42 1.50 14.52
CA ALA A 27 22.60 1.88 13.12
C ALA A 27 21.31 2.48 12.54
N TYR A 28 20.14 1.87 12.81
CA TYR A 28 18.85 2.41 12.40
C TYR A 28 18.55 3.78 13.01
N GLU A 29 18.83 3.99 14.29
CA GLU A 29 18.69 5.31 14.92
C GLU A 29 19.55 6.38 14.25
N GLN A 30 20.81 6.03 13.92
CA GLN A 30 21.71 6.94 13.22
C GLN A 30 21.25 7.25 11.81
N ILE A 31 20.65 6.29 11.10
CA ILE A 31 20.03 6.52 9.78
C ILE A 31 18.93 7.57 9.91
N ARG A 32 17.99 7.40 10.85
CA ARG A 32 16.88 8.35 11.05
C ARG A 32 17.39 9.78 11.32
N GLN A 33 18.38 9.92 12.19
CA GLN A 33 19.01 11.23 12.47
C GLN A 33 19.68 11.83 11.23
N SER A 34 20.40 11.02 10.44
CA SER A 34 21.05 11.46 9.21
C SER A 34 20.04 11.88 8.15
N VAL A 35 18.90 11.18 8.03
CA VAL A 35 17.80 11.56 7.12
C VAL A 35 17.18 12.90 7.54
N GLN A 36 16.83 13.09 8.81
CA GLN A 36 16.28 14.36 9.29
C GLN A 36 17.22 15.56 9.02
N ARG A 37 18.53 15.38 9.24
CA ARG A 37 19.53 16.40 8.94
C ARG A 37 19.60 16.70 7.45
N PHE A 38 19.51 15.66 6.61
CA PHE A 38 19.46 15.82 5.17
C PHE A 38 18.23 16.62 4.73
N GLU A 39 17.03 16.26 5.20
CA GLU A 39 15.77 16.92 4.83
C GLU A 39 15.76 18.41 5.20
N THR A 40 16.31 18.76 6.36
CA THR A 40 16.40 20.16 6.82
C THR A 40 17.19 21.04 5.84
N HIS A 41 18.18 20.47 5.15
CA HIS A 41 19.09 21.23 4.28
C HIS A 41 18.79 21.04 2.79
N VAL A 42 18.15 19.93 2.39
CA VAL A 42 17.93 19.61 0.97
C VAL A 42 16.98 20.61 0.30
N LYS A 43 15.97 21.11 1.01
CA LYS A 43 14.99 22.06 0.45
C LYS A 43 15.66 23.37 0.02
N THR A 44 16.43 23.98 0.92
CA THR A 44 17.23 25.19 0.62
C THR A 44 18.26 24.95 -0.49
N HIS A 45 18.83 23.75 -0.55
CA HIS A 45 19.79 23.39 -1.59
C HIS A 45 19.15 23.18 -2.97
N LEU A 46 17.94 22.60 -3.05
CA LEU A 46 17.22 22.37 -4.32
C LEU A 46 16.82 23.67 -5.03
N ASP A 47 16.58 24.74 -4.26
CA ASP A 47 16.26 26.07 -4.77
C ASP A 47 17.49 26.79 -5.38
N THR A 48 18.70 26.33 -5.05
CA THR A 48 19.96 26.99 -5.45
C THR A 48 20.54 26.46 -6.77
N TYR A 49 20.07 25.31 -7.28
CA TYR A 49 20.63 24.70 -8.50
C TYR A 49 20.06 25.29 -9.79
N ASN A 50 20.97 25.55 -10.73
CA ASN A 50 20.65 26.13 -12.04
C ASN A 50 20.26 25.08 -13.10
N THR A 51 20.55 23.79 -12.88
CA THR A 51 20.30 22.73 -13.87
C THR A 51 19.26 21.71 -13.41
N ILE A 52 18.39 21.29 -14.32
CA ILE A 52 17.34 20.29 -14.08
C ILE A 52 17.96 18.94 -13.65
N HIS A 53 19.08 18.57 -14.26
CA HIS A 53 19.74 17.29 -14.00
C HIS A 53 20.29 17.17 -12.58
N GLU A 54 20.90 18.22 -12.04
CA GLU A 54 21.40 18.23 -10.65
C GLU A 54 20.24 18.14 -9.65
N ARG A 55 19.13 18.82 -9.94
CA ARG A 55 17.91 18.76 -9.12
C ARG A 55 17.35 17.34 -9.09
N GLU A 56 17.22 16.67 -10.24
CA GLU A 56 16.76 15.28 -10.32
C GLU A 56 17.67 14.30 -9.55
N ALA A 57 18.98 14.44 -9.67
CA ALA A 57 19.92 13.59 -8.96
C ALA A 57 19.83 13.72 -7.43
N TRP A 58 19.55 14.93 -6.91
CA TRP A 58 19.31 15.15 -5.48
C TRP A 58 17.94 14.66 -5.03
N MET A 59 16.91 14.81 -5.86
CA MET A 59 15.58 14.23 -5.61
C MET A 59 15.65 12.71 -5.49
N HIS A 60 16.38 12.04 -6.38
CA HIS A 60 16.58 10.59 -6.31
C HIS A 60 17.25 10.17 -4.98
N LYS A 61 18.28 10.89 -4.53
CA LYS A 61 18.93 10.64 -3.24
C LYS A 61 17.98 10.86 -2.06
N HIS A 62 17.13 11.90 -2.12
CA HIS A 62 16.13 12.17 -1.08
C HIS A 62 15.12 11.01 -0.98
N ARG A 63 14.60 10.52 -2.11
CA ARG A 63 13.70 9.36 -2.14
C ARG A 63 14.33 8.12 -1.52
N LEU A 64 15.59 7.83 -1.85
CA LEU A 64 16.30 6.70 -1.26
C LEU A 64 16.44 6.85 0.26
N LEU A 65 16.79 8.06 0.74
CA LEU A 65 16.93 8.33 2.17
C LEU A 65 15.60 8.17 2.93
N ILE A 66 14.49 8.58 2.34
CA ILE A 66 13.16 8.39 2.95
C ILE A 66 12.78 6.91 2.99
N ALA A 67 13.11 6.12 1.96
CA ALA A 67 12.94 4.66 2.02
C ALA A 67 13.74 4.03 3.16
N LEU A 68 14.98 4.50 3.39
CA LEU A 68 15.79 4.04 4.52
C LEU A 68 15.21 4.47 5.88
N ASP A 69 14.61 5.65 5.98
CA ASP A 69 13.94 6.12 7.21
C ASP A 69 12.71 5.26 7.53
N LEU A 70 11.91 4.90 6.51
CA LEU A 70 10.79 3.99 6.69
C LEU A 70 11.26 2.60 7.16
N GLU A 71 12.28 2.04 6.51
CA GLU A 71 12.86 0.74 6.91
C GLU A 71 13.40 0.79 8.35
N ALA A 72 14.06 1.87 8.72
CA ALA A 72 14.55 2.08 10.07
C ALA A 72 13.42 2.16 11.09
N ALA A 73 12.36 2.93 10.81
CA ALA A 73 11.20 3.05 11.69
C ALA A 73 10.49 1.71 11.90
N ILE A 74 10.36 0.90 10.84
CA ILE A 74 9.79 -0.46 10.91
C ILE A 74 10.64 -1.36 11.81
N ASN A 75 11.96 -1.41 11.59
CA ASN A 75 12.87 -2.26 12.37
C ASN A 75 12.97 -1.84 13.84
N LEU A 76 12.85 -0.53 14.12
CA LEU A 76 12.80 0.02 15.47
C LEU A 76 11.40 -0.06 16.10
N LYS A 77 10.40 -0.59 15.38
CA LYS A 77 8.99 -0.71 15.81
C LYS A 77 8.36 0.64 16.17
N GLN A 78 8.80 1.72 15.52
CA GLN A 78 8.32 3.09 15.72
C GLN A 78 7.10 3.38 14.84
N TRP A 79 6.03 2.60 15.03
CA TRP A 79 4.84 2.63 14.17
C TRP A 79 4.14 3.99 14.13
N ASN A 80 4.15 4.72 15.25
CA ASN A 80 3.53 6.05 15.35
C ASN A 80 4.20 7.11 14.46
N ASP A 81 5.45 6.88 14.07
CA ASP A 81 6.19 7.82 13.22
C ASP A 81 5.95 7.56 11.73
N ILE A 82 5.41 6.40 11.34
CA ILE A 82 5.25 6.01 9.94
C ILE A 82 4.33 6.97 9.17
N PRO A 83 3.15 7.37 9.68
CA PRO A 83 2.31 8.34 8.98
C PRO A 83 3.05 9.65 8.67
N ASN A 84 3.85 10.16 9.61
CA ASN A 84 4.66 11.35 9.40
C ASN A 84 5.71 11.15 8.29
N ILE A 85 6.30 9.95 8.17
CA ILE A 85 7.23 9.60 7.08
C ILE A 85 6.51 9.57 5.74
N LEU A 86 5.32 8.97 5.69
CA LEU A 86 4.50 8.88 4.48
C LEU A 86 4.03 10.27 4.00
N GLU A 87 3.66 11.16 4.92
CA GLU A 87 3.31 12.55 4.62
C GLU A 87 4.49 13.32 4.04
N ARG A 88 5.71 13.17 4.60
CA ARG A 88 6.91 13.80 4.00
C ARG A 88 7.19 13.23 2.61
N ALA A 89 7.03 11.92 2.45
CA ALA A 89 7.23 11.22 1.19
C ALA A 89 6.23 11.63 0.09
N SER A 90 5.00 12.00 0.44
CA SER A 90 3.96 12.34 -0.55
C SER A 90 4.39 13.47 -1.48
N THR A 91 5.18 14.43 -0.98
CA THR A 91 5.67 15.58 -1.75
C THR A 91 6.70 15.23 -2.82
N ILE A 92 7.40 14.10 -2.66
CA ILE A 92 8.47 13.65 -3.55
C ILE A 92 8.16 12.31 -4.22
N LEU A 93 6.97 11.75 -3.99
CA LEU A 93 6.61 10.38 -4.36
C LEU A 93 6.80 10.12 -5.86
N ASP A 94 7.31 8.94 -6.20
CA ASP A 94 7.28 8.40 -7.55
C ASP A 94 6.86 6.91 -7.50
N ASP A 95 6.63 6.32 -8.68
CA ASP A 95 6.19 4.94 -8.79
C ASP A 95 7.16 3.94 -8.15
N HIS A 96 8.45 4.26 -8.17
CA HIS A 96 9.50 3.43 -7.60
C HIS A 96 9.47 3.48 -6.07
N LEU A 97 9.45 4.67 -5.47
CA LEU A 97 9.41 4.87 -4.02
C LEU A 97 8.17 4.22 -3.39
N CYS A 98 7.00 4.38 -4.03
CA CYS A 98 5.77 3.73 -3.58
C CYS A 98 5.92 2.19 -3.55
N SER A 99 6.57 1.62 -4.56
CA SER A 99 6.81 0.17 -4.63
C SER A 99 7.84 -0.29 -3.59
N VAL A 100 8.89 0.50 -3.36
CA VAL A 100 9.91 0.25 -2.33
C VAL A 100 9.29 0.25 -0.92
N PHE A 101 8.39 1.19 -0.62
CA PHE A 101 7.70 1.22 0.68
C PHE A 101 6.86 -0.02 0.91
N LEU A 102 6.09 -0.44 -0.10
CA LEU A 102 5.28 -1.64 0.02
C LEU A 102 6.18 -2.87 0.22
N ASP A 103 7.21 -3.03 -0.59
CA ASP A 103 8.18 -4.11 -0.46
C ASP A 103 8.82 -4.13 0.94
N CYS A 104 9.13 -2.95 1.49
CA CYS A 104 9.71 -2.82 2.81
C CYS A 104 8.77 -3.30 3.91
N ILE A 105 7.50 -2.89 3.89
CA ILE A 105 6.54 -3.29 4.93
C ILE A 105 6.16 -4.77 4.80
N LEU A 106 5.99 -5.30 3.58
CA LEU A 106 5.62 -6.70 3.36
C LEU A 106 6.74 -7.68 3.74
N ARG A 107 8.02 -7.28 3.57
CA ARG A 107 9.17 -8.11 3.95
C ARG A 107 9.62 -7.92 5.40
N SER A 108 8.97 -7.03 6.15
CA SER A 108 9.42 -6.65 7.50
C SER A 108 9.26 -7.74 8.57
N GLY A 109 8.43 -8.76 8.32
CA GLY A 109 8.04 -9.74 9.34
C GLY A 109 7.23 -9.14 10.49
N ALA A 110 6.69 -7.93 10.32
CA ALA A 110 5.85 -7.28 11.32
C ALA A 110 4.49 -7.99 11.49
N PRO A 111 3.80 -7.79 12.63
CA PRO A 111 2.46 -8.32 12.81
C PRO A 111 1.48 -7.80 11.74
N ALA A 112 0.58 -8.66 11.26
CA ALA A 112 -0.40 -8.34 10.24
C ALA A 112 -1.22 -7.05 10.51
N PRO A 113 -1.66 -6.72 11.75
CA PRO A 113 -2.35 -5.46 12.02
C PRO A 113 -1.52 -4.22 11.69
N ASN A 114 -0.21 -4.27 11.98
CA ASN A 114 0.71 -3.16 11.72
C ASN A 114 0.93 -2.98 10.22
N ILE A 115 1.13 -4.08 9.50
CA ILE A 115 1.27 -4.06 8.04
C ILE A 115 0.01 -3.48 7.41
N ALA A 116 -1.16 -3.96 7.83
CA ALA A 116 -2.45 -3.51 7.30
C ALA A 116 -2.67 -2.01 7.53
N GLN A 117 -2.36 -1.51 8.72
CA GLN A 117 -2.46 -0.07 9.03
C GLN A 117 -1.53 0.77 8.13
N VAL A 118 -0.26 0.36 7.95
CA VAL A 118 0.69 1.10 7.10
C VAL A 118 0.25 1.10 5.63
N VAL A 119 -0.21 -0.03 5.10
CA VAL A 119 -0.70 -0.10 3.71
C VAL A 119 -1.95 0.77 3.52
N LYS A 120 -2.85 0.80 4.51
CA LYS A 120 -4.00 1.71 4.52
C LYS A 120 -3.56 3.18 4.48
N ASP A 121 -2.62 3.57 5.33
CA ASP A 121 -2.11 4.94 5.39
C ASP A 121 -1.43 5.35 4.08
N MET A 122 -0.66 4.44 3.46
CA MET A 122 -0.09 4.65 2.12
C MET A 122 -1.18 4.94 1.09
N ILE A 123 -2.24 4.13 1.06
CA ILE A 123 -3.36 4.32 0.11
C ILE A 123 -4.03 5.69 0.35
N CYS A 124 -4.35 6.03 1.60
CA CYS A 124 -5.02 7.28 1.95
C CYS A 124 -4.17 8.52 1.65
N ILE A 125 -2.91 8.53 2.09
CA ILE A 125 -2.03 9.70 1.98
C ILE A 125 -1.66 9.95 0.51
N PHE A 126 -1.30 8.90 -0.23
CA PHE A 126 -0.86 9.04 -1.62
C PHE A 126 -2.00 9.37 -2.57
N HIS A 127 -3.22 8.92 -2.27
CA HIS A 127 -4.40 9.35 -3.01
C HIS A 127 -4.75 10.83 -2.74
N SER A 128 -4.57 11.31 -1.51
CA SER A 128 -4.97 12.67 -1.12
C SER A 128 -3.98 13.76 -1.54
N SER A 129 -2.70 13.40 -1.72
CA SER A 129 -1.64 14.37 -2.04
C SER A 129 -0.65 13.76 -3.05
N PRO A 130 -1.03 13.66 -4.33
CA PRO A 130 -0.13 13.14 -5.35
C PRO A 130 0.97 14.16 -5.64
N SER A 131 2.22 13.70 -5.65
CA SER A 131 3.35 14.53 -6.09
C SER A 131 3.26 14.82 -7.60
N PRO A 132 3.90 15.90 -8.10
CA PRO A 132 3.97 16.17 -9.55
C PRO A 132 4.67 15.06 -10.35
N SER A 133 5.56 14.29 -9.70
CA SER A 133 6.26 13.15 -10.31
C SER A 133 5.51 11.83 -10.17
N PHE A 134 4.34 11.83 -9.55
CA PHE A 134 3.53 10.66 -9.33
C PHE A 134 2.32 10.68 -10.27
N SER A 135 2.28 9.77 -11.23
CA SER A 135 1.12 9.69 -12.10
C SER A 135 -0.03 8.98 -11.36
N ALA A 136 -1.14 9.68 -11.16
CA ALA A 136 -2.34 9.08 -10.57
C ALA A 136 -2.79 7.83 -11.36
N GLY A 137 -2.59 7.83 -12.68
CA GLY A 137 -2.83 6.67 -13.55
C GLY A 137 -2.00 5.44 -13.18
N ALA A 138 -0.68 5.58 -13.00
CA ALA A 138 0.17 4.43 -12.63
C ALA A 138 -0.11 3.92 -11.21
N PHE A 139 -0.48 4.81 -10.29
CA PHE A 139 -0.93 4.40 -8.95
C PHE A 139 -2.22 3.59 -9.01
N HIS A 140 -3.23 4.08 -9.74
CA HIS A 140 -4.49 3.36 -9.90
C HIS A 140 -4.27 1.98 -10.52
N GLN A 141 -3.35 1.83 -11.48
CA GLN A 141 -3.00 0.52 -12.03
C GLN A 141 -2.42 -0.47 -11.00
N LYS A 142 -1.70 0.02 -9.98
CA LYS A 142 -1.13 -0.82 -8.91
C LYS A 142 -2.10 -1.03 -7.73
N LEU A 143 -3.07 -0.13 -7.56
CA LEU A 143 -4.00 -0.11 -6.43
C LEU A 143 -4.75 -1.45 -6.21
N PRO A 144 -5.23 -2.18 -7.25
CA PRO A 144 -5.83 -3.50 -7.05
C PRO A 144 -4.92 -4.49 -6.31
N ARG A 145 -3.62 -4.50 -6.62
CA ARG A 145 -2.64 -5.37 -5.94
C ARG A 145 -2.43 -4.95 -4.49
N TYR A 146 -2.44 -3.65 -4.22
CA TYR A 146 -2.32 -3.12 -2.86
C TYR A 146 -3.55 -3.47 -2.02
N LEU A 147 -4.74 -3.36 -2.60
CA LEU A 147 -5.99 -3.80 -1.96
C LEU A 147 -5.99 -5.30 -1.69
N ARG A 148 -5.57 -6.13 -2.66
CA ARG A 148 -5.41 -7.58 -2.44
C ARG A 148 -4.49 -7.86 -1.25
N CYS A 149 -3.34 -7.21 -1.20
CA CYS A 149 -2.40 -7.39 -0.11
C CYS A 149 -2.99 -6.95 1.24
N LEU A 150 -3.62 -5.77 1.29
CA LEU A 150 -4.28 -5.25 2.49
C LEU A 150 -5.38 -6.20 2.97
N PHE A 151 -6.17 -6.76 2.05
CA PHE A 151 -7.19 -7.75 2.37
C PHE A 151 -6.59 -9.00 3.02
N GLN A 152 -5.54 -9.57 2.44
CA GLN A 152 -4.88 -10.76 2.99
C GLN A 152 -4.37 -10.50 4.41
N MET A 153 -3.72 -9.35 4.62
CA MET A 153 -3.23 -8.96 5.95
C MET A 153 -4.36 -8.70 6.94
N ALA A 154 -5.46 -8.09 6.51
CA ALA A 154 -6.63 -7.87 7.35
C ALA A 154 -7.28 -9.20 7.79
N VAL A 155 -7.42 -10.16 6.86
CA VAL A 155 -7.94 -11.50 7.18
C VAL A 155 -7.02 -12.24 8.15
N GLU A 156 -5.70 -12.20 7.93
CA GLU A 156 -4.71 -12.79 8.84
C GLU A 156 -4.76 -12.17 10.23
N ALA A 157 -4.92 -10.85 10.30
CA ALA A 157 -5.12 -10.09 11.53
C ALA A 157 -6.50 -10.33 12.19
N LYS A 158 -7.42 -11.05 11.53
CA LYS A 158 -8.84 -11.18 11.90
C LYS A 158 -9.58 -9.84 12.01
N ASP A 159 -9.08 -8.81 11.32
CA ASP A 159 -9.74 -7.52 11.19
C ASP A 159 -10.70 -7.55 10.00
N TYR A 160 -11.86 -8.18 10.22
CA TYR A 160 -12.88 -8.32 9.18
C TYR A 160 -13.54 -6.99 8.81
N SER A 161 -13.48 -5.97 9.68
CA SER A 161 -13.97 -4.62 9.36
C SER A 161 -13.10 -3.97 8.30
N LEU A 162 -11.78 -4.04 8.47
CA LEU A 162 -10.82 -3.59 7.46
C LEU A 162 -10.94 -4.42 6.18
N ALA A 163 -11.04 -5.75 6.30
CA ALA A 163 -11.20 -6.64 5.15
C ALA A 163 -12.46 -6.34 4.33
N GLU A 164 -13.55 -5.97 4.99
CA GLU A 164 -14.77 -5.51 4.32
C GLU A 164 -14.59 -4.14 3.65
N SER A 165 -13.93 -3.19 4.32
CA SER A 165 -13.67 -1.86 3.74
C SER A 165 -12.85 -1.95 2.45
N VAL A 166 -11.92 -2.91 2.36
CA VAL A 166 -11.16 -3.18 1.12
C VAL A 166 -12.07 -3.62 -0.01
N HIS A 167 -13.04 -4.50 0.26
CA HIS A 167 -14.01 -4.92 -0.75
C HIS A 167 -14.89 -3.74 -1.20
N GLN A 168 -15.34 -2.90 -0.27
CA GLN A 168 -16.12 -1.71 -0.62
C GLN A 168 -15.30 -0.75 -1.49
N GLN A 169 -14.03 -0.55 -1.18
CA GLN A 169 -13.15 0.27 -2.01
C GLN A 169 -12.94 -0.33 -3.41
N ALA A 170 -12.78 -1.66 -3.52
CA ALA A 170 -12.71 -2.34 -4.81
C ALA A 170 -14.01 -2.19 -5.62
N ILE A 171 -15.17 -2.27 -4.97
CA ILE A 171 -16.50 -2.04 -5.58
C ILE A 171 -16.61 -0.62 -6.14
N VAL A 172 -16.19 0.39 -5.37
CA VAL A 172 -16.20 1.79 -5.82
C VAL A 172 -15.31 1.95 -7.05
N LEU A 173 -14.06 1.48 -6.99
CA LEU A 173 -13.11 1.58 -8.10
C LEU A 173 -13.58 0.85 -9.37
N ALA A 174 -14.18 -0.34 -9.22
CA ALA A 174 -14.71 -1.11 -10.34
C ALA A 174 -15.91 -0.43 -11.01
N ARG A 175 -16.76 0.22 -10.21
CA ARG A 175 -17.91 0.99 -10.68
C ARG A 175 -17.48 2.24 -11.42
N ASP A 176 -16.59 3.03 -10.82
CA ASP A 176 -16.13 4.30 -11.38
C ASP A 176 -15.38 4.07 -12.70
N GLY A 177 -14.54 3.04 -12.79
CA GLY A 177 -13.88 2.63 -14.03
C GLY A 177 -14.80 1.99 -15.08
N SER A 178 -16.08 1.77 -14.77
CA SER A 178 -17.09 1.28 -15.73
C SER A 178 -17.99 2.38 -16.28
N ALA A 179 -18.08 3.51 -15.58
CA ALA A 179 -19.01 4.60 -15.89
C ALA A 179 -18.45 5.59 -16.92
N ASP A 180 -17.13 5.69 -17.05
CA ASP A 180 -16.47 6.67 -17.91
C ASP A 180 -15.61 5.96 -18.96
N ALA A 181 -16.08 5.94 -20.21
CA ALA A 181 -15.41 5.27 -21.32
C ALA A 181 -14.07 5.92 -21.71
N ASP A 182 -13.84 7.16 -21.26
CA ASP A 182 -12.63 7.94 -21.52
C ASP A 182 -11.60 7.83 -20.37
N LEU A 183 -11.90 7.11 -19.27
CA LEU A 183 -10.95 6.88 -18.19
C LEU A 183 -9.99 5.71 -18.48
N PRO A 184 -8.68 5.88 -18.25
CA PRO A 184 -7.65 4.88 -18.58
C PRO A 184 -7.55 3.72 -17.58
N PHE A 185 -8.44 3.62 -16.58
CA PHE A 185 -8.35 2.62 -15.51
C PHE A 185 -9.54 1.64 -15.55
N ILE A 186 -9.23 0.38 -15.86
CA ILE A 186 -10.17 -0.74 -15.76
C ILE A 186 -9.68 -1.64 -14.63
N TYR A 187 -10.55 -1.91 -13.66
CA TYR A 187 -10.23 -2.83 -12.58
C TYR A 187 -9.99 -4.25 -13.15
N PRO A 188 -8.86 -4.91 -12.84
CA PRO A 188 -8.54 -6.22 -13.41
C PRO A 188 -9.58 -7.29 -13.06
N SER A 189 -10.06 -8.02 -14.06
CA SER A 189 -11.09 -9.06 -13.86
C SER A 189 -10.61 -10.20 -12.95
N ASP A 190 -9.34 -10.58 -13.01
CA ASP A 190 -8.78 -11.60 -12.12
C ASP A 190 -8.78 -11.18 -10.65
N GLU A 191 -8.55 -9.89 -10.36
CA GLU A 191 -8.62 -9.35 -9.00
C GLU A 191 -10.07 -9.33 -8.50
N LEU A 192 -11.04 -8.96 -9.35
CA LEU A 192 -12.47 -9.03 -9.01
C LEU A 192 -12.94 -10.45 -8.74
N LYS A 193 -12.56 -11.41 -9.61
CA LYS A 193 -12.88 -12.83 -9.42
C LYS A 193 -12.35 -13.34 -8.09
N TRP A 194 -11.11 -12.98 -7.76
CA TRP A 194 -10.49 -13.39 -6.51
C TRP A 194 -11.19 -12.78 -5.30
N LEU A 195 -11.43 -11.45 -5.28
CA LEU A 195 -12.13 -10.78 -4.18
C LEU A 195 -13.56 -11.34 -4.00
N ALA A 196 -14.30 -11.53 -5.09
CA ALA A 196 -15.64 -12.12 -5.05
C ALA A 196 -15.62 -13.53 -4.44
N THR A 197 -14.62 -14.35 -4.80
CA THR A 197 -14.44 -15.70 -4.24
C THR A 197 -14.11 -15.64 -2.75
N MET A 198 -13.22 -14.74 -2.33
CA MET A 198 -12.87 -14.57 -0.92
C MET A 198 -14.06 -14.10 -0.07
N ALA A 199 -14.85 -13.15 -0.57
CA ALA A 199 -16.07 -12.71 0.09
C ALA A 199 -17.11 -13.84 0.21
N PHE A 200 -17.28 -14.65 -0.85
CA PHE A 200 -18.19 -15.79 -0.81
C PHE A 200 -17.74 -16.86 0.20
N ASN A 201 -16.45 -17.21 0.21
CA ASN A 201 -15.91 -18.15 1.19
C ASN A 201 -16.15 -17.66 2.62
N ARG A 202 -15.97 -16.36 2.87
CA ARG A 202 -16.27 -15.77 4.17
C ARG A 202 -17.76 -15.86 4.53
N ALA A 203 -18.65 -15.64 3.57
CA ALA A 203 -20.09 -15.83 3.78
C ALA A 203 -20.42 -17.28 4.17
N VAL A 204 -19.80 -18.26 3.52
CA VAL A 204 -19.94 -19.69 3.89
C VAL A 204 -19.45 -19.96 5.32
N ASP A 205 -18.29 -19.42 5.71
CA ASP A 205 -17.78 -19.56 7.08
C ASP A 205 -18.76 -18.98 8.12
N LEU A 206 -19.38 -17.83 7.80
CA LEU A 206 -20.35 -17.16 8.66
C LEU A 206 -21.67 -17.92 8.74
N TYR A 207 -22.12 -18.53 7.64
CA TYR A 207 -23.26 -19.44 7.62
C TYR A 207 -23.04 -20.64 8.55
N LEU A 208 -21.87 -21.28 8.47
CA LEU A 208 -21.52 -22.39 9.36
C LEU A 208 -21.44 -21.99 10.84
N ALA A 209 -21.15 -20.71 11.10
CA ALA A 209 -21.16 -20.13 12.44
C ALA A 209 -22.55 -19.60 12.88
N SER A 210 -23.60 -19.79 12.07
CA SER A 210 -24.95 -19.28 12.31
C SER A 210 -25.03 -17.75 12.47
N ALA A 211 -24.13 -17.02 11.81
CA ALA A 211 -24.11 -15.56 11.75
C ALA A 211 -24.83 -15.07 10.48
N ASP A 212 -26.16 -15.23 10.45
CA ASP A 212 -26.97 -15.10 9.23
C ASP A 212 -26.93 -13.69 8.60
N GLU A 213 -26.90 -12.63 9.41
CA GLU A 213 -26.84 -11.25 8.93
C GLU A 213 -25.50 -10.96 8.23
N ASP A 214 -24.40 -11.33 8.87
CA ASP A 214 -23.06 -11.16 8.31
C ASP A 214 -22.87 -12.05 7.07
N CYS A 215 -23.38 -13.29 7.09
CA CYS A 215 -23.39 -14.17 5.92
C CYS A 215 -24.03 -13.49 4.71
N ARG A 216 -25.22 -12.90 4.89
CA ARG A 216 -25.91 -12.17 3.83
C ARG A 216 -25.11 -11.00 3.31
N ARG A 217 -24.56 -10.19 4.21
CA ARG A 217 -23.74 -9.02 3.86
C ARG A 217 -22.53 -9.41 3.02
N TRP A 218 -21.78 -10.44 3.43
CA TRP A 218 -20.61 -10.93 2.69
C TRP A 218 -21.01 -11.60 1.37
N GLY A 219 -22.16 -12.27 1.31
CA GLY A 219 -22.73 -12.80 0.07
C GLY A 219 -23.08 -11.70 -0.95
N GLU A 220 -23.70 -10.61 -0.49
CA GLU A 220 -24.03 -9.45 -1.34
C GLU A 220 -22.78 -8.77 -1.90
N ILE A 221 -21.73 -8.63 -1.08
CA ILE A 221 -20.42 -8.14 -1.52
C ILE A 221 -19.86 -9.04 -2.64
N ALA A 222 -19.89 -10.37 -2.44
CA ALA A 222 -19.41 -11.34 -3.42
C ALA A 222 -20.15 -11.22 -4.76
N PHE A 223 -21.47 -11.11 -4.73
CA PHE A 223 -22.28 -10.94 -5.94
C PHE A 223 -21.99 -9.62 -6.65
N THR A 224 -21.85 -8.54 -5.88
CA THR A 224 -21.58 -7.21 -6.44
C THR A 224 -20.25 -7.21 -7.20
N LEU A 225 -19.19 -7.78 -6.61
CA LEU A 225 -17.88 -7.90 -7.25
C LEU A 225 -17.89 -8.83 -8.46
N ALA A 226 -18.55 -9.98 -8.36
CA ALA A 226 -18.70 -10.89 -9.48
C ALA A 226 -19.48 -10.26 -10.65
N GLY A 227 -20.39 -9.32 -10.37
CA GLY A 227 -21.13 -8.57 -11.38
C GLY A 227 -20.28 -7.58 -12.17
N PHE A 228 -19.12 -7.15 -11.65
CA PHE A 228 -18.19 -6.28 -12.36
C PHE A 228 -17.17 -7.02 -13.25
N VAL A 229 -17.14 -8.36 -13.19
CA VAL A 229 -16.27 -9.18 -14.05
C VAL A 229 -16.76 -9.10 -15.49
N LYS A 230 -15.92 -8.60 -16.40
CA LYS A 230 -16.33 -8.33 -17.80
C LYS A 230 -16.04 -9.50 -18.75
N ASP A 231 -15.07 -10.33 -18.44
CA ASP A 231 -14.50 -11.33 -19.36
C ASP A 231 -15.15 -12.72 -19.28
N ASP A 232 -16.08 -12.94 -18.33
CA ASP A 232 -16.67 -14.26 -18.07
C ASP A 232 -18.16 -14.38 -18.45
N GLY A 233 -18.76 -13.33 -19.02
CA GLY A 233 -20.18 -13.31 -19.37
C GLY A 233 -21.13 -13.54 -18.20
N GLY A 234 -20.73 -13.14 -16.98
CA GLY A 234 -21.47 -13.30 -15.73
C GLY A 234 -21.50 -14.75 -15.21
N ALA A 235 -20.60 -15.61 -15.68
CA ALA A 235 -20.54 -17.00 -15.24
C ALA A 235 -20.28 -17.13 -13.74
N LEU A 236 -19.33 -16.37 -13.20
CA LEU A 236 -19.02 -16.36 -11.77
C LEU A 236 -20.24 -15.93 -10.95
N LEU A 237 -20.89 -14.83 -11.32
CA LEU A 237 -22.08 -14.34 -10.61
C LEU A 237 -23.21 -15.40 -10.57
N ARG A 238 -23.50 -16.05 -11.70
CA ARG A 238 -24.51 -17.12 -11.75
C ARG A 238 -24.13 -18.28 -10.85
N MET A 239 -22.88 -18.72 -10.88
CA MET A 239 -22.38 -19.81 -10.03
C MET A 239 -22.49 -19.47 -8.55
N LEU A 240 -22.05 -18.27 -8.13
CA LEU A 240 -22.11 -17.85 -6.74
C LEU A 240 -23.56 -17.78 -6.23
N ARG A 241 -24.49 -17.22 -7.03
CA ARG A 241 -25.91 -17.17 -6.66
C ARG A 241 -26.54 -18.56 -6.53
N GLN A 242 -26.23 -19.48 -7.45
CA GLN A 242 -26.71 -20.86 -7.38
C GLN A 242 -26.19 -21.59 -6.15
N ASN A 243 -24.92 -21.38 -5.78
CA ASN A 243 -24.35 -21.99 -4.57
C ASN A 243 -24.92 -21.37 -3.30
N TYR A 244 -25.11 -20.06 -3.27
CA TYR A 244 -25.73 -19.38 -2.12
C TYR A 244 -27.17 -19.84 -1.86
N ALA A 245 -27.95 -20.06 -2.92
CA ALA A 245 -29.32 -20.57 -2.81
C ALA A 245 -29.41 -21.98 -2.23
N LYS A 246 -28.30 -22.74 -2.17
CA LYS A 246 -28.24 -24.06 -1.52
C LYS A 246 -27.88 -23.98 -0.04
N LEU A 247 -27.40 -22.83 0.43
CA LEU A 247 -27.06 -22.59 1.84
C LEU A 247 -28.28 -22.09 2.63
N MET A 248 -29.23 -21.46 1.95
CA MET A 248 -30.51 -21.00 2.52
C MET A 248 -31.54 -22.12 2.50
#